data_AF-A0A0F8EFM4-F1
#
_entry.id   AF-A0A0F8EFM4-F1
#
_cell.length_a   1.000
_cell.length_b   1.000
_cell.length_c   1.000
_cell.angle_alpha   90.00
_cell.angle_beta   90.00
_cell.angle_gamma   90.00
#
_symmetry.space_group_name_H-M   'P 1'
#
loop_
_entity.id
_entity.type
_entity.pdbx_description
1 polymer ?
#
loop_
_entity_poly.entity_id
_entity_poly.type
_entity_poly.pdbx_seq_one_letter_code
_entity_poly.pdbx_strand_id
1 'polypeptide(L)'
;MGNKNYLKILCLFLMLGLLCESAAAQVSGSSGNRIWDANLSQNLTYTWTPQTYSGFYYDLDTGEGSENMTIQLTEGSRSVQRNGLQYETRPIETNFEYGNWGSYQVIGFMAERYFAGYTENSNFVNDDISVISDGQLSKILIDSDDRKSLYTGSSLILEEGYSLNIVEVDVNGNTVWVQLEKDGDVIDNGFLSSNSNYVYETDLGDADDVPLIAVHLAQIFRGTETNAIFVEGIFQISDEYVQIENGDRFGKMEISSTSSSGIIMRNRDSFTLGRGDTVDIMGKLSFVVADSSELRFAPIVEISEPGTYELRGTVHDETFNTTVWTPYNFEGFYYSIDENVSTESLTLTEEISGRSIDDEALVYSTSPALVKFEQESWGSYQVIGFMAEKYFAGYPANTFGNSRSVSVLSDDILAKVLIDDDHKRSMFTGSSIALENGYSLKAAEVDVNGNRVLLELYRDCLLYTSDAADE
;
A
#
# COMPACT_ATOMS: atom_id res chain seq x y z
N MET A 1 41.48 -71.30 26.04
CA MET A 1 41.61 -70.63 24.74
C MET A 1 40.28 -70.80 24.02
N GLY A 2 39.47 -69.80 23.69
CA GLY A 2 39.52 -68.36 23.80
C GLY A 2 38.12 -67.83 23.43
N ASN A 3 37.70 -66.79 24.14
CA ASN A 3 36.65 -65.79 23.92
C ASN A 3 35.38 -66.13 23.11
N LYS A 4 34.26 -66.11 23.84
CA LYS A 4 32.91 -65.83 23.34
C LYS A 4 32.73 -64.31 23.19
N ASN A 5 32.45 -63.82 21.99
CA ASN A 5 31.94 -62.46 21.79
C ASN A 5 30.40 -62.53 21.67
N TYR A 6 29.72 -62.05 22.71
CA TYR A 6 28.35 -61.60 22.65
C TYR A 6 28.37 -60.12 22.29
N LEU A 7 27.84 -59.75 21.13
CA LEU A 7 27.49 -58.35 20.85
C LEU A 7 25.96 -58.26 20.85
N LYS A 8 25.41 -57.88 22.00
CA LYS A 8 24.03 -57.43 22.14
C LYS A 8 23.94 -56.04 21.49
N ILE A 9 23.05 -55.91 20.53
CA ILE A 9 22.57 -54.64 19.99
C ILE A 9 21.96 -53.86 21.16
N LEU A 10 22.60 -52.76 21.54
CA LEU A 10 22.10 -51.81 22.51
C LEU A 10 21.43 -50.68 21.72
N CYS A 11 20.11 -50.59 21.82
CA CYS A 11 19.35 -49.42 21.38
C CYS A 11 19.81 -48.21 22.20
N LEU A 12 20.59 -47.32 21.60
CA LEU A 12 20.86 -46.00 22.13
C LEU A 12 19.94 -45.03 21.39
N PHE A 13 18.83 -44.65 22.03
CA PHE A 13 18.07 -43.46 21.65
C PHE A 13 18.95 -42.24 21.93
N LEU A 14 19.67 -41.76 20.92
CA LEU A 14 20.20 -40.40 20.93
C LEU A 14 19.03 -39.47 20.62
N MET A 15 18.45 -38.89 21.66
CA MET A 15 17.69 -37.64 21.58
C MET A 15 18.66 -36.56 21.09
N LEU A 16 18.79 -36.45 19.78
CA LEU A 16 19.33 -35.25 19.15
C LEU A 16 18.20 -34.21 19.26
N GLY A 17 18.27 -33.40 20.31
CA GLY A 17 17.53 -32.14 20.33
C GLY A 17 18.04 -31.33 19.15
N LEU A 18 17.27 -31.29 18.07
CA LEU A 18 17.40 -30.24 17.07
C LEU A 18 17.10 -28.94 17.81
N LEU A 19 18.15 -28.26 18.24
CA LEU A 19 18.13 -26.82 18.39
C LEU A 19 17.78 -26.29 17.01
N CYS A 20 16.51 -25.97 16.81
CA CYS A 20 16.05 -25.17 15.69
C CYS A 20 16.59 -23.77 15.97
N GLU A 21 17.87 -23.55 15.64
CA GLU A 21 18.36 -22.21 15.43
C GLU A 21 17.52 -21.65 14.28
N SER A 22 16.64 -20.72 14.60
CA SER A 22 15.91 -19.92 13.62
C SER A 22 16.95 -19.10 12.85
N ALA A 23 17.57 -19.72 11.86
CA ALA A 23 18.30 -19.03 10.83
C ALA A 23 17.25 -18.25 10.04
N ALA A 24 17.01 -17.01 10.46
CA ALA A 24 16.51 -16.00 9.54
C ALA A 24 17.41 -16.08 8.31
N ALA A 25 16.84 -16.54 7.19
CA ALA A 25 17.55 -16.64 5.94
C ALA A 25 18.10 -15.25 5.61
N GLN A 26 19.40 -15.06 5.85
CA GLN A 26 20.09 -13.86 5.44
C GLN A 26 20.24 -13.91 3.91
N VAL A 27 19.29 -13.29 3.22
CA VAL A 27 19.35 -13.03 1.79
C VAL A 27 20.52 -12.06 1.55
N SER A 28 21.56 -12.55 0.88
CA SER A 28 22.71 -11.77 0.46
C SER A 28 22.29 -10.64 -0.48
N GLY A 29 22.49 -9.39 -0.06
CA GLY A 29 22.42 -8.20 -0.92
C GLY A 29 21.05 -7.92 -1.53
N SER A 30 19.97 -8.00 -0.73
CA SER A 30 18.57 -7.94 -1.19
C SER A 30 18.26 -6.72 -2.07
N SER A 31 18.32 -6.91 -3.40
CA SER A 31 17.44 -6.24 -4.34
C SER A 31 16.04 -6.79 -4.11
N GLY A 32 15.08 -5.97 -3.70
CA GLY A 32 13.70 -6.41 -3.54
C GLY A 32 13.04 -6.07 -2.21
N ASN A 33 13.77 -5.59 -1.21
CA ASN A 33 13.14 -5.19 0.06
C ASN A 33 12.49 -3.80 -0.06
N ARG A 34 11.35 -3.60 0.60
CA ARG A 34 10.85 -2.24 0.87
C ARG A 34 11.58 -1.58 2.05
N ILE A 35 12.10 -2.37 2.99
CA ILE A 35 12.85 -1.86 4.14
C ILE A 35 14.34 -1.81 3.83
N TRP A 36 14.95 -0.67 4.10
CA TRP A 36 16.41 -0.53 4.17
C TRP A 36 16.88 -0.67 5.62
N ASP A 37 17.86 -1.53 5.88
CA ASP A 37 18.44 -1.84 7.18
C ASP A 37 19.97 -1.92 7.09
N ALA A 38 20.66 -1.13 7.90
CA ALA A 38 22.12 -1.09 7.96
C ALA A 38 22.77 -2.45 8.26
N ASN A 39 22.06 -3.36 8.95
CA ASN A 39 22.58 -4.68 9.33
C ASN A 39 22.48 -5.72 8.20
N LEU A 40 21.71 -5.45 7.14
CA LEU A 40 21.50 -6.39 6.03
C LEU A 40 22.53 -6.22 4.90
N SER A 41 23.60 -5.43 5.12
CA SER A 41 24.63 -5.16 4.11
C SER A 41 24.06 -4.67 2.76
N GLN A 42 22.94 -3.93 2.81
CA GLN A 42 22.33 -3.34 1.63
C GLN A 42 23.19 -2.19 1.09
N ASN A 43 23.04 -1.90 -0.20
CA ASN A 43 23.78 -0.81 -0.83
C ASN A 43 23.34 0.55 -0.24
N LEU A 44 24.30 1.45 -0.03
CA LEU A 44 24.06 2.82 0.41
C LEU A 44 23.36 3.64 -0.68
N THR A 45 23.50 3.25 -1.94
CA THR A 45 22.59 3.68 -3.01
C THR A 45 21.51 2.62 -3.18
N TYR A 46 20.29 2.96 -2.80
CA TYR A 46 19.16 2.04 -2.78
C TYR A 46 18.00 2.59 -3.61
N THR A 47 17.36 1.73 -4.40
CA THR A 47 16.24 2.11 -5.27
C THR A 47 15.02 1.27 -4.95
N TRP A 48 13.93 1.95 -4.61
CA TRP A 48 12.59 1.39 -4.64
C TRP A 48 12.02 1.54 -6.05
N THR A 49 11.43 0.46 -6.54
CA THR A 49 10.81 0.35 -7.87
C THR A 49 9.36 -0.06 -7.71
N PRO A 50 8.55 -0.02 -8.78
CA PRO A 50 7.17 -0.49 -8.73
C PRO A 50 7.08 -1.97 -8.35
N GLN A 51 8.07 -2.79 -8.68
CA GLN A 51 8.06 -4.19 -8.27
C GLN A 51 8.30 -4.39 -6.77
N THR A 52 8.94 -3.44 -6.08
CA THR A 52 9.46 -3.65 -4.71
C THR A 52 8.79 -2.79 -3.64
N TYR A 53 8.05 -1.75 -4.03
CA TYR A 53 7.37 -0.86 -3.10
C TYR A 53 5.92 -0.61 -3.48
N SER A 54 4.99 -1.07 -2.62
CA SER A 54 3.55 -1.07 -2.85
C SER A 54 2.93 0.31 -3.15
N GLY A 55 3.56 1.39 -2.68
CA GLY A 55 3.06 2.73 -2.91
C GLY A 55 3.19 3.25 -4.34
N PHE A 56 3.97 2.59 -5.19
CA PHE A 56 4.09 2.99 -6.60
C PHE A 56 3.07 2.29 -7.49
N TYR A 57 2.65 2.97 -8.56
CA TYR A 57 1.78 2.36 -9.56
C TYR A 57 2.50 1.22 -10.29
N TYR A 58 1.85 0.07 -10.35
CA TYR A 58 2.32 -1.13 -11.04
C TYR A 58 1.13 -1.89 -11.63
N ASP A 59 1.21 -2.23 -12.90
CA ASP A 59 0.23 -3.04 -13.60
C ASP A 59 0.76 -4.48 -13.69
N LEU A 60 0.06 -5.43 -13.05
CA LEU A 60 0.45 -6.85 -13.00
C LEU A 60 0.27 -7.57 -14.34
N ASP A 61 -0.63 -7.09 -15.20
CA ASP A 61 -0.91 -7.73 -16.49
C ASP A 61 0.16 -7.38 -17.51
N THR A 62 0.60 -6.13 -17.52
CA THR A 62 1.67 -5.64 -18.42
C THR A 62 3.06 -5.77 -17.83
N GLY A 63 3.17 -5.83 -16.49
CA GLY A 63 4.44 -5.79 -15.77
C GLY A 63 5.08 -4.40 -15.75
N GLU A 64 4.36 -3.37 -16.18
CA GLU A 64 4.86 -2.01 -16.27
C GLU A 64 4.64 -1.22 -14.99
N GLY A 65 5.56 -0.30 -14.71
CA GLY A 65 5.43 0.65 -13.63
C GLY A 65 6.16 1.95 -13.95
N SER A 66 5.65 3.03 -13.38
CA SER A 66 6.07 4.38 -13.76
C SER A 66 7.13 4.98 -12.84
N GLU A 67 7.16 4.62 -11.56
CA GLU A 67 7.85 5.38 -10.52
C GLU A 67 9.09 4.67 -9.95
N ASN A 68 10.19 5.40 -9.76
CA ASN A 68 11.37 4.95 -9.04
C ASN A 68 11.80 5.98 -8.01
N MET A 69 12.25 5.54 -6.83
CA MET A 69 12.84 6.41 -5.83
C MET A 69 14.19 5.86 -5.40
N THR A 70 15.24 6.65 -5.59
CA THR A 70 16.62 6.29 -5.26
C THR A 70 17.16 7.18 -4.16
N ILE A 71 17.60 6.57 -3.07
CA ILE A 71 18.27 7.24 -1.96
C ILE A 71 19.77 6.94 -1.98
N GLN A 72 20.57 7.94 -1.65
CA GLN A 72 22.02 7.87 -1.45
C GLN A 72 22.32 8.20 0.00
N LEU A 73 22.77 7.19 0.71
CA LEU A 73 23.12 7.23 2.12
C LEU A 73 24.63 7.38 2.30
N THR A 74 25.02 7.87 3.47
CA THR A 74 26.42 7.85 3.92
C THR A 74 26.53 6.86 5.07
N GLU A 75 27.52 5.97 5.04
CA GLU A 75 27.72 4.96 6.07
C GLU A 75 27.78 5.59 7.48
N GLY A 76 27.03 5.03 8.42
CA GLY A 76 26.94 5.53 9.80
C GLY A 76 26.23 6.89 9.97
N SER A 77 25.70 7.48 8.89
CA SER A 77 24.96 8.75 8.93
C SER A 77 23.46 8.52 8.88
N ARG A 78 22.72 9.34 9.63
CA ARG A 78 21.26 9.48 9.51
C ARG A 78 20.85 10.66 8.65
N SER A 79 21.79 11.39 8.05
CA SER A 79 21.49 12.54 7.21
C SER A 79 21.61 12.18 5.73
N VAL A 80 20.53 12.43 5.00
CA VAL A 80 20.48 12.42 3.54
C VAL A 80 20.89 13.80 3.05
N GLN A 81 21.93 13.88 2.23
CA GLN A 81 22.44 15.15 1.72
C GLN A 81 21.50 15.76 0.68
N ARG A 82 21.67 17.06 0.37
CA ARG A 82 21.03 17.67 -0.82
C ARG A 82 21.27 16.80 -2.06
N ASN A 83 20.23 16.57 -2.86
CA ASN A 83 20.21 15.66 -4.01
C ASN A 83 20.46 14.17 -3.69
N GLY A 84 20.50 13.80 -2.41
CA GLY A 84 20.67 12.42 -1.94
C GLY A 84 19.39 11.59 -2.01
N LEU A 85 18.24 12.18 -2.33
CA LEU A 85 17.01 11.48 -2.68
C LEU A 85 16.56 11.97 -4.05
N GLN A 86 16.38 11.04 -4.97
CA GLN A 86 15.85 11.27 -6.31
C GLN A 86 14.57 10.46 -6.48
N TYR A 87 13.54 11.11 -6.99
CA TYR A 87 12.34 10.46 -7.49
C TYR A 87 12.26 10.69 -8.99
N GLU A 88 11.87 9.66 -9.72
CA GLU A 88 11.71 9.69 -11.17
C GLU A 88 10.41 8.97 -11.51
N THR A 89 9.66 9.54 -12.42
CA THR A 89 8.49 8.87 -12.98
C THR A 89 8.40 9.07 -14.48
N ARG A 90 7.91 8.06 -15.19
CA ARG A 90 7.79 8.04 -16.66
C ARG A 90 6.38 7.60 -17.08
N PRO A 91 5.89 8.10 -18.22
CA PRO A 91 4.64 7.59 -18.78
C PRO A 91 4.80 6.12 -19.19
N ILE A 92 3.74 5.35 -19.00
CA ILE A 92 3.62 3.96 -19.46
C ILE A 92 2.30 3.79 -20.20
N GLU A 93 2.27 2.90 -21.19
CA GLU A 93 1.07 2.59 -21.96
C GLU A 93 0.09 1.75 -21.11
N THR A 94 -1.18 2.06 -21.24
CA THR A 94 -2.29 1.33 -20.62
C THR A 94 -3.42 1.22 -21.64
N ASN A 95 -4.00 0.03 -21.75
CA ASN A 95 -5.10 -0.19 -22.68
C ASN A 95 -6.36 0.55 -22.18
N PHE A 96 -7.15 1.08 -23.10
CA PHE A 96 -8.53 1.45 -22.78
C PHE A 96 -9.33 0.20 -22.46
N GLU A 97 -10.32 0.32 -21.58
CA GLU A 97 -11.30 -0.75 -21.35
C GLU A 97 -12.04 -1.06 -22.67
N TYR A 98 -12.42 -0.03 -23.42
CA TYR A 98 -12.91 -0.22 -24.79
C TYR A 98 -11.76 -0.45 -25.77
N GLY A 99 -11.33 -1.70 -25.89
CA GLY A 99 -10.09 -2.08 -26.58
C GLY A 99 -9.95 -1.66 -28.05
N ASN A 100 -11.03 -1.29 -28.76
CA ASN A 100 -10.93 -0.73 -30.12
C ASN A 100 -10.25 0.65 -30.14
N TRP A 101 -10.21 1.36 -29.01
CA TRP A 101 -9.47 2.61 -28.86
C TRP A 101 -7.95 2.42 -28.69
N GLY A 102 -7.47 1.19 -28.48
CA GLY A 102 -6.05 0.88 -28.31
C GLY A 102 -5.55 1.21 -26.91
N SER A 103 -4.53 2.07 -26.80
CA SER A 103 -3.92 2.46 -25.52
C SER A 103 -3.71 3.96 -25.38
N TYR A 104 -3.49 4.40 -24.14
CA TYR A 104 -3.11 5.75 -23.75
C TYR A 104 -1.99 5.70 -22.72
N GLN A 105 -1.36 6.84 -22.45
CA GLN A 105 -0.32 6.93 -21.45
C GLN A 105 -0.86 7.34 -20.09
N VAL A 106 -0.37 6.65 -19.06
CA VAL A 106 -0.57 7.00 -17.65
C VAL A 106 0.78 7.26 -16.99
N ILE A 107 0.77 8.08 -15.96
CA ILE A 107 1.96 8.32 -15.12
C ILE A 107 1.58 8.28 -13.64
N GLY A 108 2.38 7.57 -12.85
CA GLY A 108 2.32 7.66 -11.39
C GLY A 108 3.01 8.92 -10.91
N PHE A 109 2.35 9.70 -10.07
CA PHE A 109 2.93 10.89 -9.44
C PHE A 109 2.56 10.92 -7.96
N MET A 110 3.55 10.66 -7.10
CA MET A 110 3.41 10.64 -5.64
C MET A 110 2.39 9.62 -5.13
N ALA A 111 2.47 8.38 -5.62
CA ALA A 111 1.54 7.29 -5.30
C ALA A 111 0.11 7.48 -5.83
N GLU A 112 -0.09 8.35 -6.82
CA GLU A 112 -1.37 8.51 -7.50
C GLU A 112 -1.23 8.44 -9.02
N ARG A 113 -2.26 7.92 -9.70
CA ARG A 113 -2.28 7.79 -11.16
C ARG A 113 -2.86 9.03 -11.83
N TYR A 114 -2.24 9.45 -12.93
CA TYR A 114 -2.64 10.56 -13.78
C TYR A 114 -2.58 10.17 -15.26
N PHE A 115 -3.37 10.87 -16.07
CA PHE A 115 -3.27 10.84 -17.52
C PHE A 115 -2.00 11.56 -17.96
N ALA A 116 -1.29 10.96 -18.92
CA ALA A 116 -0.01 11.46 -19.41
C ALA A 116 -0.05 11.88 -20.89
N GLY A 117 -0.94 11.27 -21.68
CA GLY A 117 -1.01 11.56 -23.11
C GLY A 117 -1.70 10.49 -23.95
N TYR A 118 -1.86 10.83 -25.22
CA TYR A 118 -2.27 9.93 -26.30
C TYR A 118 -1.10 9.72 -27.25
N THR A 119 -1.04 8.55 -27.87
CA THR A 119 0.03 8.19 -28.83
C THR A 119 -0.57 7.66 -30.11
N GLU A 120 0.28 7.29 -31.08
CA GLU A 120 -0.14 6.57 -32.29
C GLU A 120 -0.96 5.30 -32.02
N ASN A 121 -0.92 4.76 -30.80
CA ASN A 121 -1.74 3.63 -30.37
C ASN A 121 -3.17 4.01 -29.94
N SER A 122 -3.46 5.31 -29.81
CA SER A 122 -4.79 5.84 -29.48
C SER A 122 -5.62 6.02 -30.75
N ASN A 123 -6.37 4.98 -31.14
CA ASN A 123 -7.00 4.86 -32.48
C ASN A 123 -8.07 5.91 -32.81
N PHE A 124 -8.50 6.74 -31.84
CA PHE A 124 -9.49 7.80 -32.04
C PHE A 124 -8.90 9.21 -32.07
N VAL A 125 -7.58 9.33 -31.90
CA VAL A 125 -6.82 10.60 -31.91
C VAL A 125 -5.94 10.62 -33.15
N ASN A 126 -5.73 11.79 -33.74
CA ASN A 126 -4.95 11.93 -34.99
C ASN A 126 -3.46 12.24 -34.76
N ASP A 127 -3.14 12.89 -33.63
CA ASP A 127 -1.81 13.38 -33.30
C ASP A 127 -1.40 12.90 -31.90
N ASP A 128 -0.10 12.70 -31.68
CA ASP A 128 0.44 12.39 -30.36
C ASP A 128 0.28 13.61 -29.45
N ILE A 129 -0.22 13.40 -28.24
CA ILE A 129 -0.47 14.44 -27.24
C ILE A 129 0.26 14.05 -25.96
N SER A 130 1.08 14.95 -25.41
CA SER A 130 1.81 14.72 -24.16
C SER A 130 1.55 15.86 -23.18
N VAL A 131 0.52 15.71 -22.36
CA VAL A 131 0.11 16.76 -21.41
C VAL A 131 1.19 17.05 -20.36
N ILE A 132 2.06 16.08 -20.06
CA ILE A 132 3.20 16.27 -19.15
C ILE A 132 4.25 17.22 -19.75
N SER A 133 4.42 17.22 -21.07
CA SER A 133 5.37 18.13 -21.74
C SER A 133 5.00 19.58 -21.53
N ASP A 134 3.70 19.85 -21.42
CA ASP A 134 3.12 21.16 -21.14
C ASP A 134 2.88 21.38 -19.64
N GLY A 135 3.48 20.51 -18.81
CA GLY A 135 3.47 20.64 -17.36
C GLY A 135 2.12 20.33 -16.72
N GLN A 136 1.27 19.49 -17.32
CA GLN A 136 -0.06 19.20 -16.81
C GLN A 136 -0.21 17.74 -16.38
N LEU A 137 -0.90 17.54 -15.25
CA LEU A 137 -1.32 16.24 -14.74
C LEU A 137 -2.82 16.27 -14.45
N SER A 138 -3.60 15.52 -15.22
CA SER A 138 -5.05 15.37 -15.02
C SER A 138 -5.40 13.95 -14.58
N LYS A 139 -6.51 13.77 -13.86
CA LYS A 139 -7.00 12.46 -13.42
C LYS A 139 -7.75 11.77 -14.55
N ILE A 140 -7.63 10.44 -14.63
CA ILE A 140 -8.60 9.62 -15.36
C ILE A 140 -9.83 9.46 -14.46
N LEU A 141 -11.00 9.88 -14.96
CA LEU A 141 -12.25 9.83 -14.22
C LEU A 141 -13.11 8.62 -14.62
N ILE A 142 -13.15 8.33 -15.92
CA ILE A 142 -13.89 7.19 -16.48
C ILE A 142 -13.02 6.50 -17.53
N ASP A 143 -12.90 5.19 -17.42
CA ASP A 143 -12.43 4.29 -18.47
C ASP A 143 -13.28 3.02 -18.35
N SER A 144 -14.21 2.81 -19.28
CA SER A 144 -15.21 1.75 -19.15
C SER A 144 -15.76 1.33 -20.50
N ASP A 145 -15.96 0.03 -20.69
CA ASP A 145 -16.66 -0.58 -21.83
C ASP A 145 -18.09 -1.02 -21.46
N ASP A 146 -18.61 -0.63 -20.29
CA ASP A 146 -19.95 -1.01 -19.85
C ASP A 146 -21.03 -0.52 -20.82
N ARG A 147 -21.87 -1.45 -21.27
CA ARG A 147 -22.97 -1.13 -22.19
C ARG A 147 -24.11 -0.40 -21.49
N LYS A 148 -24.37 0.85 -21.89
CA LYS A 148 -25.47 1.70 -21.40
C LYS A 148 -26.54 1.92 -22.48
N SER A 149 -27.81 1.94 -22.09
CA SER A 149 -28.95 2.25 -22.97
C SER A 149 -29.51 3.65 -22.66
N LEU A 150 -29.57 4.49 -23.67
CA LEU A 150 -30.10 5.85 -23.61
C LEU A 150 -31.31 5.98 -24.54
N TYR A 151 -32.18 6.94 -24.25
CA TYR A 151 -33.36 7.25 -25.05
C TYR A 151 -33.36 8.72 -25.47
N THR A 152 -34.13 9.06 -26.50
CA THR A 152 -34.32 10.47 -26.89
C THR A 152 -34.85 11.28 -25.70
N GLY A 153 -34.21 12.42 -25.42
CA GLY A 153 -34.49 13.29 -24.27
C GLY A 153 -33.82 12.84 -22.96
N SER A 154 -32.99 11.81 -22.97
CA SER A 154 -32.17 11.40 -21.82
C SER A 154 -30.70 11.84 -21.98
N SER A 155 -29.95 11.70 -20.90
CA SER A 155 -28.56 12.16 -20.78
C SER A 155 -27.68 11.04 -20.26
N LEU A 156 -26.49 10.90 -20.85
CA LEU A 156 -25.40 10.17 -20.23
C LEU A 156 -24.71 11.12 -19.24
N ILE A 157 -24.83 10.82 -17.95
CA ILE A 157 -24.14 11.59 -16.90
C ILE A 157 -22.67 11.18 -16.90
N LEU A 158 -21.81 12.19 -16.98
CA LEU A 158 -20.36 12.10 -16.90
C LEU A 158 -19.90 12.77 -15.60
N GLU A 159 -18.61 12.69 -15.29
CA GLU A 159 -18.06 13.30 -14.09
C GLU A 159 -17.90 14.83 -14.27
N GLU A 160 -17.69 15.53 -13.15
CA GLU A 160 -17.41 16.98 -13.14
C GLU A 160 -18.49 17.84 -13.83
N GLY A 161 -19.76 17.46 -13.70
CA GLY A 161 -20.87 18.27 -14.23
C GLY A 161 -21.06 18.19 -15.75
N TYR A 162 -20.31 17.32 -16.43
CA TYR A 162 -20.53 17.02 -17.84
C TYR A 162 -21.74 16.09 -18.05
N SER A 163 -22.47 16.30 -19.14
CA SER A 163 -23.50 15.36 -19.58
C SER A 163 -23.68 15.37 -21.09
N LEU A 164 -23.80 14.18 -21.69
CA LEU A 164 -24.05 14.03 -23.13
C LEU A 164 -25.53 13.74 -23.37
N ASN A 165 -26.26 14.75 -23.85
CA ASN A 165 -27.69 14.71 -24.09
C ASN A 165 -28.01 14.09 -25.44
N ILE A 166 -28.96 13.16 -25.46
CA ILE A 166 -29.50 12.55 -26.67
C ILE A 166 -30.70 13.37 -27.13
N VAL A 167 -30.49 14.28 -28.07
CA VAL A 167 -31.50 15.27 -28.46
C VAL A 167 -32.56 14.67 -29.38
N GLU A 168 -32.13 14.10 -30.50
CA GLU A 168 -33.05 13.55 -31.51
C GLU A 168 -32.38 12.48 -32.36
N VAL A 169 -33.14 11.45 -32.76
CA VAL A 169 -32.69 10.44 -33.73
C VAL A 169 -33.35 10.76 -35.07
N ASP A 170 -32.58 10.68 -36.15
CA ASP A 170 -33.08 11.02 -37.48
C ASP A 170 -34.26 10.12 -37.92
N VAL A 171 -35.01 10.63 -38.89
CA VAL A 171 -36.20 9.98 -39.46
C VAL A 171 -35.92 8.67 -40.21
N ASN A 172 -34.68 8.26 -40.37
CA ASN A 172 -34.26 6.97 -40.93
C ASN A 172 -33.71 6.02 -39.84
N GLY A 173 -33.33 6.53 -38.67
CA GLY A 173 -32.66 5.80 -37.59
C GLY A 173 -31.15 5.65 -37.77
N ASN A 174 -30.52 6.44 -38.65
CA ASN A 174 -29.11 6.26 -39.01
C ASN A 174 -28.16 7.13 -38.18
N THR A 175 -28.62 8.32 -37.81
CA THR A 175 -27.86 9.31 -37.06
C THR A 175 -28.64 9.79 -35.83
N VAL A 176 -27.89 10.19 -34.81
CA VAL A 176 -28.41 10.83 -33.61
C VAL A 176 -27.73 12.19 -33.43
N TRP A 177 -28.52 13.21 -33.11
CA TRP A 177 -28.02 14.50 -32.67
C TRP A 177 -27.78 14.47 -31.17
N VAL A 178 -26.56 14.79 -30.76
CA VAL A 178 -26.14 14.88 -29.36
C VAL A 178 -25.68 16.30 -29.03
N GLN A 179 -25.81 16.66 -27.75
CA GLN A 179 -25.31 17.91 -27.19
C GLN A 179 -24.54 17.61 -25.91
N LEU A 180 -23.30 18.07 -25.82
CA LEU A 180 -22.53 18.03 -24.59
C LEU A 180 -22.81 19.31 -23.80
N GLU A 181 -23.18 19.13 -22.54
CA GLU A 181 -23.38 20.21 -21.58
C GLU A 181 -22.37 20.10 -20.44
N LYS A 182 -21.89 21.25 -19.95
CA LYS A 182 -21.17 21.39 -18.68
C LYS A 182 -21.99 22.32 -17.80
N ASP A 183 -22.37 21.86 -16.61
CA ASP A 183 -23.18 22.62 -15.65
C ASP A 183 -24.49 23.20 -16.23
N GLY A 184 -25.05 22.53 -17.24
CA GLY A 184 -26.29 22.90 -17.93
C GLY A 184 -26.12 23.85 -19.12
N ASP A 185 -24.91 24.29 -19.42
CA ASP A 185 -24.61 25.09 -20.61
C ASP A 185 -24.10 24.19 -21.74
N VAL A 186 -24.67 24.33 -22.94
CA VAL A 186 -24.24 23.58 -24.14
C VAL A 186 -22.90 24.11 -24.62
N ILE A 187 -21.88 23.26 -24.59
CA ILE A 187 -20.50 23.59 -24.97
C ILE A 187 -20.09 22.97 -26.30
N ASP A 188 -20.72 21.85 -26.69
CA ASP A 188 -20.47 21.20 -27.97
C ASP A 188 -21.71 20.41 -28.46
N ASN A 189 -21.77 20.08 -29.75
CA ASN A 189 -22.83 19.27 -30.34
C ASN A 189 -22.35 18.54 -31.59
N GLY A 190 -22.96 17.38 -31.86
CA GLY A 190 -22.56 16.56 -33.00
C GLY A 190 -23.65 15.63 -33.51
N PHE A 191 -23.43 15.10 -34.71
CA PHE A 191 -24.26 14.06 -35.30
C PHE A 191 -23.45 12.76 -35.38
N LEU A 192 -23.93 11.72 -34.71
CA LEU A 192 -23.24 10.44 -34.63
C LEU A 192 -24.01 9.35 -35.36
N SER A 193 -23.29 8.47 -36.04
CA SER A 193 -23.84 7.24 -36.60
C SER A 193 -23.58 6.06 -35.68
N SER A 194 -24.21 4.91 -35.94
CA SER A 194 -23.81 3.67 -35.25
C SER A 194 -22.34 3.32 -35.53
N ASN A 195 -21.65 2.78 -34.53
CA ASN A 195 -20.21 2.49 -34.51
C ASN A 195 -19.33 3.73 -34.75
N SER A 196 -19.70 4.90 -34.22
CA SER A 196 -18.86 6.10 -34.28
C SER A 196 -18.53 6.62 -32.88
N ASN A 197 -17.43 7.36 -32.77
CA ASN A 197 -17.03 8.00 -31.53
C ASN A 197 -17.51 9.45 -31.54
N TYR A 198 -18.05 9.89 -30.42
CA TYR A 198 -18.06 11.29 -30.05
C TYR A 198 -16.75 11.60 -29.33
N VAL A 199 -16.05 12.65 -29.73
CA VAL A 199 -14.82 13.10 -29.08
C VAL A 199 -14.96 14.60 -28.86
N TYR A 200 -14.81 15.03 -27.61
CA TYR A 200 -14.76 16.43 -27.24
C TYR A 200 -13.32 16.79 -26.89
N GLU A 201 -12.75 17.71 -27.65
CA GLU A 201 -11.40 18.25 -27.48
C GLU A 201 -11.47 19.65 -26.87
N THR A 202 -10.59 19.93 -25.92
CA THR A 202 -10.44 21.25 -25.31
C THR A 202 -9.01 21.44 -24.83
N ASP A 203 -8.62 22.69 -24.64
CA ASP A 203 -7.33 23.01 -24.04
C ASP A 203 -7.33 22.58 -22.57
N LEU A 204 -6.26 21.89 -22.15
CA LEU A 204 -5.99 21.51 -20.77
C LEU A 204 -4.74 22.26 -20.31
N GLY A 205 -4.93 23.44 -19.73
CA GLY A 205 -3.82 24.35 -19.41
C GLY A 205 -3.12 24.82 -20.68
N ASP A 206 -1.83 24.52 -20.80
CA ASP A 206 -1.02 24.85 -21.99
C ASP A 206 -1.01 23.74 -23.06
N ALA A 207 -1.68 22.61 -22.81
CA ALA A 207 -1.85 21.53 -23.78
C ALA A 207 -3.11 21.79 -24.63
N ASP A 208 -2.93 22.07 -25.92
CA ASP A 208 -4.02 22.36 -26.85
C ASP A 208 -4.71 21.09 -27.36
N ASP A 209 -5.98 21.23 -27.76
CA ASP A 209 -6.76 20.21 -28.50
C ASP A 209 -6.76 18.81 -27.83
N VAL A 210 -6.77 18.73 -26.50
CA VAL A 210 -6.73 17.47 -25.76
C VAL A 210 -8.10 16.78 -25.79
N PRO A 211 -8.22 15.53 -26.30
CA PRO A 211 -9.44 14.74 -26.18
C PRO A 211 -9.78 14.49 -24.70
N LEU A 212 -10.70 15.28 -24.16
CA LEU A 212 -11.09 15.22 -22.75
C LEU A 212 -12.13 14.13 -22.51
N ILE A 213 -13.07 13.97 -23.45
CA ILE A 213 -14.19 13.02 -23.37
C ILE A 213 -14.29 12.26 -24.68
N ALA A 214 -14.32 10.93 -24.61
CA ALA A 214 -14.65 10.05 -25.73
C ALA A 214 -15.82 9.13 -25.37
N VAL A 215 -16.81 9.02 -26.27
CA VAL A 215 -17.97 8.15 -26.09
C VAL A 215 -18.21 7.34 -27.36
N HIS A 216 -18.14 6.02 -27.27
CA HIS A 216 -18.42 5.14 -28.41
C HIS A 216 -19.90 4.81 -28.50
N LEU A 217 -20.53 5.24 -29.59
CA LEU A 217 -21.90 4.89 -29.91
C LEU A 217 -21.92 3.55 -30.66
N ALA A 218 -22.22 2.48 -29.93
CA ALA A 218 -22.28 1.13 -30.50
C ALA A 218 -23.44 0.98 -31.48
N GLN A 219 -24.66 1.39 -31.09
CA GLN A 219 -25.84 1.12 -31.90
C GLN A 219 -26.97 2.13 -31.72
N ILE A 220 -27.61 2.51 -32.83
CA ILE A 220 -28.90 3.20 -32.83
C ILE A 220 -29.99 2.18 -33.16
N PHE A 221 -31.02 2.11 -32.31
CA PHE A 221 -32.22 1.34 -32.53
C PHE A 221 -33.42 2.27 -32.67
N ARG A 222 -34.13 2.14 -33.79
CA ARG A 222 -35.35 2.90 -34.06
C ARG A 222 -36.57 2.00 -33.90
N GLY A 223 -37.36 2.25 -32.87
CA GLY A 223 -38.65 1.61 -32.64
C GLY A 223 -39.82 2.41 -33.23
N THR A 224 -41.01 1.82 -33.20
CA THR A 224 -42.25 2.51 -33.59
C THR A 224 -42.73 3.51 -32.54
N GLU A 225 -42.35 3.30 -31.27
CA GLU A 225 -42.76 4.12 -30.13
C GLU A 225 -41.58 4.87 -29.50
N THR A 226 -40.41 4.23 -29.42
CA THR A 226 -39.20 4.79 -28.80
C THR A 226 -37.96 4.47 -29.60
N ASN A 227 -37.03 5.43 -29.64
CA ASN A 227 -35.68 5.20 -30.13
C ASN A 227 -34.76 4.91 -28.93
N ALA A 228 -33.87 3.94 -29.09
CA ALA A 228 -32.86 3.58 -28.10
C ALA A 228 -31.46 3.72 -28.71
N ILE A 229 -30.54 4.24 -27.93
CA ILE A 229 -29.14 4.43 -28.30
C ILE A 229 -28.32 3.61 -27.32
N PHE A 230 -27.41 2.79 -27.82
CA PHE A 230 -26.50 2.00 -27.01
C PHE A 230 -25.10 2.61 -27.09
N VAL A 231 -24.55 2.92 -25.93
CA VAL A 231 -23.17 3.37 -25.72
C VAL A 231 -22.41 2.23 -25.07
N GLU A 232 -21.20 1.96 -25.52
CA GLU A 232 -20.34 0.88 -25.04
C GLU A 232 -18.89 1.32 -25.27
N GLY A 233 -18.29 1.93 -24.24
CA GLY A 233 -17.05 2.70 -24.36
C GLY A 233 -17.24 4.15 -23.93
N ILE A 234 -16.70 4.51 -22.76
CA ILE A 234 -16.65 5.87 -22.22
C ILE A 234 -15.25 6.07 -21.66
N PHE A 235 -14.57 7.12 -22.12
CA PHE A 235 -13.34 7.60 -21.55
C PHE A 235 -13.49 9.08 -21.19
N GLN A 236 -13.06 9.46 -19.99
CA GLN A 236 -13.06 10.83 -19.53
C GLN A 236 -11.84 11.08 -18.65
N ILE A 237 -11.12 12.14 -18.95
CA ILE A 237 -10.14 12.75 -18.05
C ILE A 237 -10.72 14.02 -17.43
N SER A 238 -10.15 14.42 -16.30
CA SER A 238 -10.58 15.60 -15.54
C SER A 238 -10.19 16.90 -16.26
N ASP A 239 -11.10 17.87 -16.25
CA ASP A 239 -10.76 19.24 -16.68
C ASP A 239 -10.06 20.05 -15.58
N GLU A 240 -9.99 19.51 -14.36
CA GLU A 240 -9.14 19.98 -13.28
C GLU A 240 -7.77 19.29 -13.34
N TYR A 241 -6.71 20.07 -13.21
CA TYR A 241 -5.34 19.59 -13.39
C TYR A 241 -4.37 20.17 -12.37
N VAL A 242 -3.27 19.44 -12.17
CA VAL A 242 -2.11 19.92 -11.41
C VAL A 242 -1.08 20.41 -12.40
N GLN A 243 -0.80 21.71 -12.36
CA GLN A 243 0.32 22.31 -13.09
C GLN A 243 1.64 21.99 -12.38
N ILE A 244 2.65 21.61 -13.15
CA ILE A 244 4.00 21.28 -12.70
C ILE A 244 5.05 21.95 -13.58
N GLU A 245 5.99 22.63 -12.93
CA GLU A 245 7.08 23.33 -13.59
C GLU A 245 8.44 23.00 -12.96
N ASN A 246 9.51 23.21 -13.73
CA ASN A 246 10.86 23.10 -13.21
C ASN A 246 11.09 24.11 -12.08
N GLY A 247 11.49 23.61 -10.91
CA GLY A 247 11.66 24.39 -9.69
C GLY A 247 10.47 24.33 -8.73
N ASP A 248 9.34 23.74 -9.14
CA ASP A 248 8.21 23.50 -8.24
C ASP A 248 8.59 22.55 -7.11
N ARG A 249 7.99 22.81 -5.94
CA ARG A 249 8.36 22.13 -4.70
C ARG A 249 7.18 21.37 -4.12
N PHE A 250 7.44 20.12 -3.78
CA PHE A 250 6.50 19.24 -3.11
C PHE A 250 7.19 18.65 -1.89
N GLY A 251 6.84 19.18 -0.71
CA GLY A 251 7.51 18.84 0.54
C GLY A 251 9.02 19.14 0.49
N LYS A 252 9.84 18.09 0.63
CA LYS A 252 11.31 18.16 0.58
C LYS A 252 11.87 18.10 -0.84
N MET A 253 11.05 17.72 -1.82
CA MET A 253 11.44 17.47 -3.20
C MET A 253 11.20 18.70 -4.08
N GLU A 254 12.06 18.89 -5.07
CA GLU A 254 11.97 19.95 -6.08
C GLU A 254 12.06 19.32 -7.47
N ILE A 255 11.17 19.73 -8.39
CA ILE A 255 11.20 19.30 -9.79
C ILE A 255 12.46 19.84 -10.46
N SER A 256 13.27 18.94 -11.00
CA SER A 256 14.52 19.25 -11.69
C SER A 256 14.43 19.10 -13.21
N SER A 257 13.44 18.34 -13.70
CA SER A 257 13.17 18.14 -15.12
C SER A 257 11.73 17.69 -15.33
N THR A 258 11.08 18.22 -16.35
CA THR A 258 9.83 17.75 -16.95
C THR A 258 10.01 17.62 -18.46
N SER A 259 9.48 16.55 -19.05
CA SER A 259 9.46 16.31 -20.50
C SER A 259 8.44 15.21 -20.82
N SER A 260 8.23 14.95 -22.12
CA SER A 260 7.45 13.79 -22.59
C SER A 260 7.99 12.45 -22.08
N SER A 261 9.25 12.38 -21.65
CA SER A 261 9.84 11.15 -21.09
C SER A 261 9.60 10.99 -19.60
N GLY A 262 9.08 12.01 -18.90
CA GLY A 262 8.77 11.92 -17.47
C GLY A 262 9.20 13.13 -16.64
N ILE A 263 9.16 12.92 -15.32
CA ILE A 263 9.45 13.92 -14.28
C ILE A 263 10.59 13.42 -13.41
N ILE A 264 11.57 14.28 -13.12
CA ILE A 264 12.65 13.99 -12.17
C ILE A 264 12.64 15.02 -11.05
N MET A 265 12.58 14.55 -9.82
CA MET A 265 12.62 15.38 -8.62
C MET A 265 13.82 15.02 -7.75
N ARG A 266 14.37 16.01 -7.04
CA ARG A 266 15.46 15.79 -6.06
C ARG A 266 15.20 16.56 -4.79
N ASN A 267 15.65 16.03 -3.66
CA ASN A 267 15.55 16.79 -2.42
C ASN A 267 16.44 18.02 -2.47
N ARG A 268 15.83 19.19 -2.27
CA ARG A 268 16.52 20.47 -2.34
C ARG A 268 17.53 20.61 -1.21
N ASP A 269 17.16 20.28 0.01
CA ASP A 269 18.02 20.43 1.18
C ASP A 269 18.26 19.08 1.84
N SER A 270 19.30 19.01 2.68
CA SER A 270 19.53 17.80 3.47
C SER A 270 18.40 17.60 4.49
N PHE A 271 18.14 16.35 4.83
CA PHE A 271 17.20 15.99 5.89
C PHE A 271 17.75 14.83 6.72
N THR A 272 17.09 14.55 7.85
CA THR A 272 17.54 13.55 8.82
C THR A 272 16.49 12.45 8.93
N LEU A 273 16.96 11.21 9.00
CA LEU A 273 16.22 10.00 9.36
C LEU A 273 16.38 9.80 10.88
N GLY A 274 15.69 10.66 11.64
CA GLY A 274 15.74 10.64 13.10
C GLY A 274 15.07 9.39 13.65
N ARG A 275 15.42 9.02 14.89
CA ARG A 275 14.91 7.80 15.51
C ARG A 275 13.43 7.97 15.85
N GLY A 276 12.60 7.00 15.47
CA GLY A 276 11.16 7.03 15.69
C GLY A 276 10.42 8.09 14.87
N ASP A 277 11.11 8.77 13.94
CA ASP A 277 10.51 9.82 13.14
C ASP A 277 9.71 9.22 11.96
N THR A 278 8.58 9.86 11.67
CA THR A 278 7.99 9.85 10.33
C THR A 278 8.46 11.10 9.60
N VAL A 279 9.10 10.92 8.45
CA VAL A 279 9.72 11.98 7.66
C VAL A 279 8.92 12.20 6.38
N ASP A 280 8.13 13.27 6.35
CA ASP A 280 7.36 13.66 5.16
C ASP A 280 8.29 13.98 3.98
N ILE A 281 8.11 13.30 2.84
CA ILE A 281 8.96 13.49 1.66
C ILE A 281 8.25 14.39 0.63
N MET A 282 7.11 13.94 0.09
CA MET A 282 6.30 14.65 -0.90
C MET A 282 4.92 14.02 -1.03
N GLY A 283 3.87 14.82 -1.24
CA GLY A 283 2.51 14.30 -1.40
C GLY A 283 2.13 13.36 -0.25
N LYS A 284 1.74 12.13 -0.59
CA LYS A 284 1.42 11.04 0.38
C LYS A 284 2.63 10.20 0.78
N LEU A 285 3.82 10.45 0.22
CA LEU A 285 5.01 9.66 0.46
C LEU A 285 5.81 10.18 1.66
N SER A 286 6.05 9.30 2.61
CA SER A 286 6.86 9.55 3.81
C SER A 286 7.86 8.41 4.03
N PHE A 287 8.85 8.61 4.89
CA PHE A 287 9.65 7.53 5.46
C PHE A 287 9.26 7.30 6.92
N VAL A 288 9.04 6.04 7.32
CA VAL A 288 9.01 5.64 8.73
C VAL A 288 10.41 5.17 9.13
N VAL A 289 10.92 5.65 10.26
CA VAL A 289 12.28 5.34 10.74
C VAL A 289 12.22 4.68 12.11
N ALA A 290 12.94 3.56 12.27
CA ALA A 290 13.03 2.84 13.53
C ALA A 290 13.56 3.73 14.68
N ASP A 291 12.97 3.64 15.86
CA ASP A 291 13.58 4.09 17.11
C ASP A 291 14.65 3.10 17.58
N SER A 292 15.76 3.07 16.85
CA SER A 292 16.89 2.17 17.10
C SER A 292 18.22 2.86 16.89
N SER A 293 19.31 2.32 17.44
CA SER A 293 20.66 2.81 17.13
C SER A 293 21.04 2.57 15.68
N GLU A 294 20.69 1.40 15.18
CA GLU A 294 20.90 1.02 13.80
C GLU A 294 19.88 1.74 12.90
N LEU A 295 20.34 2.22 11.75
CA LEU A 295 19.44 2.88 10.81
C LEU A 295 18.62 1.83 10.09
N ARG A 296 17.30 1.93 10.26
CA ARG A 296 16.32 1.20 9.46
C ARG A 296 15.16 2.11 9.15
N PHE A 297 14.69 2.08 7.91
CA PHE A 297 13.57 2.88 7.47
C PHE A 297 12.92 2.28 6.23
N ALA A 298 11.69 2.69 5.94
CA ALA A 298 10.95 2.27 4.75
C ALA A 298 10.06 3.41 4.23
N PRO A 299 9.83 3.49 2.91
CA PRO A 299 8.81 4.38 2.35
C PRO A 299 7.43 3.88 2.71
N ILE A 300 6.53 4.79 3.04
CA ILE A 300 5.12 4.53 3.30
C ILE A 300 4.26 5.51 2.51
N VAL A 301 3.05 5.07 2.18
CA VAL A 301 1.98 5.97 1.72
C VAL A 301 1.13 6.32 2.94
N GLU A 302 1.07 7.60 3.27
CA GLU A 302 0.18 8.09 4.32
C GLU A 302 -1.26 8.10 3.83
N ILE A 303 -2.09 7.32 4.53
CA ILE A 303 -3.50 7.13 4.22
C ILE A 303 -4.30 7.64 5.41
N SER A 304 -5.13 8.66 5.18
CA SER A 304 -6.01 9.26 6.21
C SER A 304 -7.49 8.97 5.98
N GLU A 305 -7.83 8.52 4.78
CA GLU A 305 -9.21 8.26 4.35
C GLU A 305 -9.59 6.80 4.61
N PRO A 306 -10.85 6.51 4.99
CA PRO A 306 -11.32 5.14 5.06
C PRO A 306 -11.49 4.56 3.66
N GLY A 307 -11.00 3.35 3.44
CA GLY A 307 -11.08 2.69 2.14
C GLY A 307 -10.43 1.32 2.15
N THR A 308 -10.47 0.65 1.01
CA THR A 308 -9.69 -0.55 0.74
C THR A 308 -8.43 -0.13 0.00
N TYR A 309 -7.27 -0.46 0.55
CA TYR A 309 -5.97 -0.16 -0.03
C TYR A 309 -5.24 -1.47 -0.28
N GLU A 310 -4.60 -1.57 -1.45
CA GLU A 310 -3.79 -2.73 -1.79
C GLU A 310 -2.38 -2.58 -1.20
N LEU A 311 -1.95 -3.57 -0.43
CA LEU A 311 -0.57 -3.71 -0.01
C LEU A 311 0.01 -4.92 -0.74
N ARG A 312 0.89 -4.69 -1.71
CA ARG A 312 1.57 -5.77 -2.43
C ARG A 312 2.90 -6.15 -1.77
N GLY A 313 3.30 -7.40 -2.01
CA GLY A 313 4.67 -7.82 -1.84
C GLY A 313 5.50 -7.59 -3.09
N THR A 314 6.79 -7.87 -2.99
CA THR A 314 7.69 -7.79 -4.13
C THR A 314 7.26 -8.78 -5.19
N VAL A 315 7.21 -8.31 -6.43
CA VAL A 315 6.72 -9.09 -7.56
C VAL A 315 7.61 -10.31 -7.80
N HIS A 316 6.99 -11.41 -8.23
CA HIS A 316 7.69 -12.54 -8.83
C HIS A 316 7.67 -12.40 -10.35
N ASP A 317 8.78 -12.01 -10.95
CA ASP A 317 8.96 -11.87 -12.40
C ASP A 317 10.40 -12.21 -12.82
N GLU A 318 10.75 -11.96 -14.09
CA GLU A 318 12.10 -12.22 -14.60
C GLU A 318 13.18 -11.33 -13.94
N THR A 319 12.78 -10.17 -13.39
CA THR A 319 13.68 -9.21 -12.72
C THR A 319 13.87 -9.60 -11.26
N PHE A 320 12.79 -9.94 -10.58
CA PHE A 320 12.71 -10.31 -9.18
C PHE A 320 12.14 -11.72 -9.09
N ASN A 321 13.03 -12.73 -9.03
CA ASN A 321 12.66 -14.14 -8.81
C ASN A 321 12.24 -14.38 -7.35
N THR A 322 11.28 -13.60 -6.85
CA THR A 322 10.83 -13.61 -5.46
C THR A 322 10.06 -14.89 -5.18
N THR A 323 10.59 -15.76 -4.34
CA THR A 323 9.90 -17.00 -3.92
C THR A 323 9.60 -17.02 -2.43
N VAL A 324 10.09 -16.02 -1.69
CA VAL A 324 9.89 -15.87 -0.25
C VAL A 324 9.44 -14.44 0.03
N TRP A 325 8.26 -14.31 0.61
CA TRP A 325 7.71 -13.06 1.11
C TRP A 325 7.83 -13.05 2.63
N THR A 326 8.40 -11.98 3.16
CA THR A 326 8.54 -11.65 4.58
C THR A 326 8.16 -10.17 4.76
N PRO A 327 8.03 -9.64 5.98
CA PRO A 327 7.71 -8.22 6.11
C PRO A 327 8.73 -7.25 5.49
N TYR A 328 9.96 -7.71 5.21
CA TYR A 328 10.97 -6.92 4.49
C TYR A 328 10.59 -6.59 3.04
N ASN A 329 9.81 -7.44 2.39
CA ASN A 329 9.42 -7.33 0.99
C ASN A 329 7.90 -7.53 0.78
N PHE A 330 7.12 -7.65 1.85
CA PHE A 330 5.67 -7.70 1.79
C PHE A 330 5.06 -6.87 2.91
N GLU A 331 4.56 -5.69 2.55
CA GLU A 331 4.03 -4.68 3.47
C GLU A 331 2.79 -5.13 4.24
N GLY A 332 2.07 -6.12 3.72
CA GLY A 332 0.91 -6.69 4.40
C GLY A 332 1.26 -7.42 5.69
N PHE A 333 2.46 -7.98 5.85
CA PHE A 333 2.79 -8.74 7.06
C PHE A 333 3.18 -7.85 8.25
N TYR A 334 2.90 -8.35 9.45
CA TYR A 334 3.25 -7.67 10.68
C TYR A 334 4.77 -7.49 10.82
N TYR A 335 5.17 -6.26 11.12
CA TYR A 335 6.54 -5.90 11.40
C TYR A 335 6.65 -4.86 12.53
N SER A 336 7.47 -5.14 13.54
CA SER A 336 7.92 -4.15 14.51
C SER A 336 9.22 -3.53 14.01
N ILE A 337 9.12 -2.31 13.47
CA ILE A 337 10.27 -1.62 12.87
C ILE A 337 11.33 -1.24 13.90
N ASP A 338 10.94 -0.90 15.12
CA ASP A 338 11.87 -0.49 16.19
C ASP A 338 12.71 -1.67 16.67
N GLU A 339 12.07 -2.83 16.82
CA GLU A 339 12.68 -4.02 17.41
C GLU A 339 13.29 -4.97 16.37
N ASN A 340 13.03 -4.72 15.09
CA ASN A 340 13.37 -5.62 13.98
C ASN A 340 12.64 -6.96 14.02
N VAL A 341 11.40 -6.99 14.51
CA VAL A 341 10.70 -8.25 14.73
C VAL A 341 9.73 -8.50 13.59
N SER A 342 10.00 -9.59 12.86
CA SER A 342 9.10 -10.22 11.90
C SER A 342 8.79 -11.64 12.36
N THR A 343 7.63 -12.16 11.95
CA THR A 343 7.19 -13.51 12.35
C THR A 343 6.63 -14.31 11.19
N GLU A 344 6.03 -13.64 10.21
CA GLU A 344 5.34 -14.26 9.07
C GLU A 344 6.27 -14.45 7.87
N SER A 345 6.05 -15.54 7.14
CA SER A 345 6.61 -15.76 5.82
C SER A 345 5.61 -16.50 4.92
N LEU A 346 5.57 -16.16 3.65
CA LEU A 346 4.91 -16.94 2.60
C LEU A 346 5.98 -17.42 1.61
N THR A 347 6.06 -18.71 1.36
CA THR A 347 7.15 -19.32 0.60
C THR A 347 6.62 -20.25 -0.47
N LEU A 348 7.12 -20.08 -1.69
CA LEU A 348 7.11 -21.10 -2.73
C LEU A 348 8.30 -22.03 -2.50
N THR A 349 8.04 -23.27 -2.08
CA THR A 349 9.10 -24.23 -1.74
C THR A 349 9.66 -24.95 -2.97
N GLU A 350 8.97 -24.83 -4.10
CA GLU A 350 9.34 -25.42 -5.37
C GLU A 350 9.26 -24.35 -6.48
N GLU A 351 9.97 -24.58 -7.58
CA GLU A 351 9.86 -23.70 -8.75
C GLU A 351 8.47 -23.81 -9.37
N ILE A 352 7.89 -22.68 -9.74
CA ILE A 352 6.60 -22.65 -10.43
C ILE A 352 6.80 -22.82 -11.93
N SER A 353 5.94 -23.61 -12.56
CA SER A 353 5.88 -23.73 -14.02
C SER A 353 4.55 -23.19 -14.54
N GLY A 354 4.59 -22.02 -15.15
CA GLY A 354 3.38 -21.33 -15.63
C GLY A 354 2.58 -20.72 -14.48
N ARG A 355 1.29 -20.99 -14.43
CA ARG A 355 0.33 -20.37 -13.48
C ARG A 355 -0.22 -21.36 -12.45
N SER A 356 0.48 -22.46 -12.22
CA SER A 356 0.09 -23.51 -11.28
C SER A 356 1.14 -23.65 -10.19
N ILE A 357 0.67 -23.84 -8.96
CA ILE A 357 1.50 -24.19 -7.81
C ILE A 357 1.06 -25.60 -7.38
N ASP A 358 2.04 -26.49 -7.19
CA ASP A 358 1.77 -27.86 -6.79
C ASP A 358 1.26 -27.95 -5.35
N ASP A 359 0.57 -29.04 -5.03
CA ASP A 359 0.03 -29.31 -3.69
C ASP A 359 1.14 -29.16 -2.64
N GLU A 360 0.84 -28.46 -1.54
CA GLU A 360 1.76 -28.19 -0.43
C GLU A 360 2.97 -27.29 -0.76
N ALA A 361 3.15 -26.84 -2.02
CA ALA A 361 4.31 -26.03 -2.42
C ALA A 361 4.20 -24.53 -2.08
N LEU A 362 3.02 -24.06 -1.62
CA LEU A 362 2.83 -22.71 -1.07
C LEU A 362 2.65 -22.80 0.45
N VAL A 363 3.65 -22.34 1.19
CA VAL A 363 3.72 -22.47 2.64
C VAL A 363 3.65 -21.10 3.30
N TYR A 364 2.56 -20.84 4.03
CA TYR A 364 2.51 -19.76 5.02
C TYR A 364 3.01 -20.28 6.37
N SER A 365 3.97 -19.61 6.96
CA SER A 365 4.55 -19.94 8.27
C SER A 365 4.59 -18.70 9.14
N THR A 366 4.39 -18.90 10.44
CA THR A 366 4.60 -17.86 11.45
C THR A 366 5.17 -18.46 12.72
N SER A 367 6.00 -17.70 13.43
CA SER A 367 6.64 -18.16 14.67
C SER A 367 6.70 -17.03 15.71
N PRO A 368 6.43 -17.30 17.00
CA PRO A 368 6.49 -16.28 18.03
C PRO A 368 7.88 -15.65 18.14
N ALA A 369 7.91 -14.33 18.29
CA ALA A 369 9.13 -13.57 18.51
C ALA A 369 8.98 -12.67 19.74
N LEU A 370 10.10 -12.37 20.39
CA LEU A 370 10.12 -11.50 21.57
C LEU A 370 10.10 -10.04 21.17
N VAL A 371 9.27 -9.28 21.87
CA VAL A 371 9.20 -7.81 21.85
C VAL A 371 9.27 -7.30 23.29
N LYS A 372 9.79 -6.11 23.49
CA LYS A 372 9.88 -5.43 24.78
C LYS A 372 8.52 -4.83 25.14
N PHE A 373 8.27 -4.70 26.43
CA PHE A 373 7.22 -3.81 26.91
C PHE A 373 7.67 -2.36 26.77
N GLU A 374 6.71 -1.44 26.63
CA GLU A 374 6.97 -0.01 26.78
C GLU A 374 7.57 0.29 28.17
N GLN A 375 7.02 -0.36 29.21
CA GLN A 375 7.60 -0.33 30.55
C GLN A 375 8.82 -1.27 30.63
N GLU A 376 10.02 -0.75 30.31
CA GLU A 376 11.26 -1.53 30.16
C GLU A 376 11.55 -2.52 31.31
N SER A 377 11.21 -2.15 32.56
CA SER A 377 11.43 -2.99 33.74
C SER A 377 10.68 -4.33 33.73
N TRP A 378 9.66 -4.47 32.88
CA TRP A 378 8.85 -5.69 32.78
C TRP A 378 9.50 -6.77 31.90
N GLY A 379 10.52 -6.41 31.12
CA GLY A 379 11.22 -7.30 30.22
C GLY A 379 10.54 -7.38 28.86
N SER A 380 10.15 -8.60 28.45
CA SER A 380 9.60 -8.87 27.12
C SER A 380 8.40 -9.81 27.16
N TYR A 381 7.62 -9.79 26.10
CA TYR A 381 6.56 -10.75 25.80
C TYR A 381 6.71 -11.29 24.38
N GLN A 382 6.00 -12.37 24.07
CA GLN A 382 6.00 -12.96 22.74
C GLN A 382 4.82 -12.45 21.93
N VAL A 383 5.09 -12.05 20.70
CA VAL A 383 4.09 -11.73 19.67
C VAL A 383 4.18 -12.71 18.52
N ILE A 384 3.08 -12.83 17.79
CA ILE A 384 3.00 -13.60 16.55
C ILE A 384 2.12 -12.84 15.56
N GLY A 385 2.59 -12.70 14.33
CA GLY A 385 1.79 -12.23 13.20
C GLY A 385 0.92 -13.38 12.71
N PHE A 386 -0.37 -13.15 12.54
CA PHE A 386 -1.28 -14.13 11.97
C PHE A 386 -2.23 -13.43 11.02
N MET A 387 -2.12 -13.77 9.72
CA MET A 387 -2.92 -13.17 8.66
C MET A 387 -2.81 -11.64 8.70
N ALA A 388 -1.58 -11.12 8.69
CA ALA A 388 -1.28 -9.69 8.69
C ALA A 388 -1.61 -8.92 9.99
N GLU A 389 -2.11 -9.58 11.04
CA GLU A 389 -2.39 -8.92 12.32
C GLU A 389 -1.45 -9.36 13.45
N LYS A 390 -1.11 -8.42 14.35
CA LYS A 390 -0.31 -8.67 15.57
C LYS A 390 -1.15 -9.35 16.65
N TYR A 391 -0.68 -10.48 17.16
CA TYR A 391 -1.25 -11.18 18.32
C TYR A 391 -0.22 -11.40 19.41
N PHE A 392 -0.70 -11.51 20.64
CA PHE A 392 0.03 -12.00 21.80
C PHE A 392 0.16 -13.53 21.72
N ALA A 393 1.38 -14.04 21.93
CA ALA A 393 1.70 -15.47 21.89
C ALA A 393 2.08 -16.04 23.26
N GLY A 394 2.51 -15.20 24.21
CA GLY A 394 2.93 -15.67 25.52
C GLY A 394 3.89 -14.76 26.27
N TYR A 395 4.36 -15.25 27.42
CA TYR A 395 5.42 -14.63 28.21
C TYR A 395 6.61 -15.58 28.30
N PRO A 396 7.85 -15.12 28.07
CA PRO A 396 9.03 -15.89 28.43
C PRO A 396 9.14 -16.05 29.96
N ALA A 397 10.03 -16.92 30.41
CA ALA A 397 10.34 -17.01 31.83
C ALA A 397 10.96 -15.70 32.35
N ASN A 398 10.66 -15.34 33.61
CA ASN A 398 11.11 -14.13 34.29
C ASN A 398 10.53 -12.81 33.79
N THR A 399 9.51 -12.81 32.92
CA THR A 399 8.69 -11.61 32.68
C THR A 399 8.07 -11.14 34.00
N PHE A 400 7.97 -9.84 34.22
CA PHE A 400 7.55 -9.27 35.51
C PHE A 400 8.42 -9.71 36.71
N GLY A 401 9.70 -10.05 36.46
CA GLY A 401 10.71 -10.31 37.49
C GLY A 401 10.70 -11.69 38.15
N ASN A 402 9.64 -12.51 38.01
CA ASN A 402 9.57 -13.87 38.60
C ASN A 402 8.52 -14.81 37.98
N SER A 403 8.01 -14.54 36.76
CA SER A 403 6.98 -15.40 36.16
C SER A 403 7.54 -16.68 35.53
N ARG A 404 6.70 -17.73 35.50
CA ARG A 404 6.93 -18.90 34.63
C ARG A 404 6.58 -18.52 33.20
N SER A 405 7.21 -19.19 32.23
CA SER A 405 6.83 -19.05 30.84
C SER A 405 5.37 -19.46 30.62
N VAL A 406 4.64 -18.67 29.83
CA VAL A 406 3.27 -18.91 29.41
C VAL A 406 3.25 -18.91 27.89
N SER A 407 2.58 -19.87 27.27
CA SER A 407 2.26 -19.83 25.84
C SER A 407 0.76 -19.99 25.70
N VAL A 408 0.10 -19.06 25.01
CA VAL A 408 -1.34 -19.19 24.71
C VAL A 408 -1.55 -20.01 23.43
N LEU A 409 -0.51 -20.10 22.59
CA LEU A 409 -0.53 -20.90 21.36
C LEU A 409 -0.55 -22.40 21.63
N SER A 410 0.02 -22.87 22.75
CA SER A 410 -0.07 -24.29 23.13
C SER A 410 -1.51 -24.76 23.41
N ASP A 411 -2.41 -23.80 23.61
CA ASP A 411 -3.85 -24.02 23.83
C ASP A 411 -4.69 -23.57 22.62
N ASP A 412 -4.07 -23.37 21.45
CA ASP A 412 -4.70 -22.91 20.20
C ASP A 412 -5.40 -21.54 20.31
N ILE A 413 -4.87 -20.63 21.15
CA ILE A 413 -5.44 -19.31 21.40
C ILE A 413 -4.61 -18.21 20.74
N LEU A 414 -5.29 -17.31 20.02
CA LEU A 414 -4.79 -16.01 19.61
C LEU A 414 -5.46 -14.92 20.45
N ALA A 415 -4.66 -14.08 21.11
CA ALA A 415 -5.14 -12.96 21.92
C ALA A 415 -4.57 -11.65 21.38
N LYS A 416 -5.32 -10.56 21.40
CA LYS A 416 -4.80 -9.23 21.01
C LYS A 416 -4.12 -8.57 22.20
N VAL A 417 -2.99 -7.89 21.94
CA VAL A 417 -2.44 -6.91 22.89
C VAL A 417 -3.31 -5.67 22.79
N LEU A 418 -3.92 -5.28 23.90
CA LEU A 418 -4.87 -4.15 23.93
C LEU A 418 -4.23 -2.87 24.47
N ILE A 419 -3.35 -3.01 25.46
CA ILE A 419 -2.64 -1.91 26.11
C ILE A 419 -1.22 -2.40 26.43
N ASP A 420 -0.23 -1.65 25.97
CA ASP A 420 1.19 -1.73 26.32
C ASP A 420 1.65 -0.27 26.39
N ASP A 421 1.70 0.31 27.60
CA ASP A 421 2.03 1.72 27.81
C ASP A 421 2.82 1.91 29.12
N ASP A 422 3.68 2.92 29.16
CA ASP A 422 4.46 3.34 30.32
C ASP A 422 4.02 4.71 30.87
N HIS A 423 2.84 5.19 30.43
CA HIS A 423 2.39 6.54 30.75
C HIS A 423 2.00 6.66 32.21
N LYS A 424 2.63 7.60 32.92
CA LYS A 424 2.27 7.89 34.31
C LYS A 424 0.86 8.47 34.42
N ARG A 425 -0.03 7.77 35.14
CA ARG A 425 -1.39 8.22 35.45
C ARG A 425 -1.56 8.46 36.95
N SER A 426 -2.36 9.47 37.31
CA SER A 426 -2.73 9.75 38.70
C SER A 426 -4.18 9.35 38.95
N MET A 427 -4.45 8.64 40.03
CA MET A 427 -5.79 8.22 40.44
C MET A 427 -6.11 8.76 41.83
N PHE A 428 -7.35 9.22 42.01
CA PHE A 428 -7.90 9.48 43.34
C PHE A 428 -8.55 8.21 43.88
N THR A 429 -8.58 8.05 45.20
CA THR A 429 -9.37 6.98 45.83
C THR A 429 -10.85 7.10 45.40
N GLY A 430 -11.43 5.98 44.99
CA GLY A 430 -12.78 5.89 44.41
C GLY A 430 -12.84 6.11 42.90
N SER A 431 -11.77 6.58 42.24
CA SER A 431 -11.72 6.76 40.79
C SER A 431 -11.29 5.49 40.06
N SER A 432 -11.66 5.40 38.78
CA SER A 432 -11.34 4.28 37.90
C SER A 432 -10.67 4.77 36.62
N ILE A 433 -9.75 3.96 36.11
CA ILE A 433 -9.22 4.07 34.74
C ILE A 433 -9.93 3.02 33.89
N ALA A 434 -10.49 3.47 32.76
CA ALA A 434 -11.02 2.56 31.75
C ALA A 434 -9.86 1.83 31.06
N LEU A 435 -10.02 0.53 30.90
CA LEU A 435 -9.18 -0.34 30.09
C LEU A 435 -10.01 -0.84 28.90
N GLU A 436 -9.36 -1.52 27.97
CA GLU A 436 -10.03 -2.07 26.79
C GLU A 436 -10.97 -3.24 27.12
N ASN A 437 -11.88 -3.57 26.20
CA ASN A 437 -12.82 -4.70 26.31
C ASN A 437 -13.70 -4.69 27.58
N GLY A 438 -14.11 -3.49 28.02
CA GLY A 438 -15.04 -3.32 29.15
C GLY A 438 -14.40 -3.51 30.52
N TYR A 439 -13.06 -3.63 30.59
CA TYR A 439 -12.34 -3.66 31.85
C TYR A 439 -12.15 -2.26 32.44
N SER A 440 -12.07 -2.15 33.76
CA SER A 440 -11.66 -0.91 34.42
C SER A 440 -10.95 -1.21 35.73
N LEU A 441 -9.89 -0.46 36.02
CA LEU A 441 -9.13 -0.58 37.26
C LEU A 441 -9.51 0.57 38.19
N LYS A 442 -9.94 0.26 39.42
CA LYS A 442 -10.36 1.24 40.42
C LYS A 442 -9.38 1.28 41.59
N ALA A 443 -8.96 2.48 41.99
CA ALA A 443 -8.23 2.69 43.23
C ALA A 443 -9.23 2.73 44.40
N ALA A 444 -9.50 1.59 45.03
CA ALA A 444 -10.57 1.45 46.01
C ALA A 444 -10.23 2.10 47.35
N GLU A 445 -9.02 1.88 47.85
CA GLU A 445 -8.56 2.39 49.14
C GLU A 445 -7.03 2.57 49.12
N VAL A 446 -6.52 3.50 49.92
CA VAL A 446 -5.08 3.65 50.21
C VAL A 446 -4.91 3.42 51.71
N ASP A 447 -3.89 2.65 52.10
CA ASP A 447 -3.66 2.35 53.51
C ASP A 447 -3.34 3.63 54.32
N VAL A 448 -3.51 3.54 55.64
CA VAL A 448 -3.32 4.70 56.54
C VAL A 448 -1.90 5.29 56.51
N ASN A 449 -0.92 4.53 56.03
CA ASN A 449 0.47 4.98 55.92
C ASN A 449 0.79 5.55 54.53
N GLY A 450 -0.06 5.34 53.53
CA GLY A 450 0.15 5.80 52.15
C GLY A 450 1.07 4.92 51.31
N ASN A 451 1.42 3.72 51.79
CA ASN A 451 2.40 2.83 51.17
C ASN A 451 1.76 1.68 50.37
N ARG A 452 0.44 1.50 50.49
CA ARG A 452 -0.29 0.43 49.79
C ARG A 452 -1.59 0.95 49.22
N VAL A 453 -1.94 0.49 48.03
CA VAL A 453 -3.21 0.78 47.38
C VAL A 453 -3.97 -0.52 47.11
N LEU A 454 -5.25 -0.55 47.51
CA LEU A 454 -6.18 -1.61 47.10
C LEU A 454 -6.72 -1.27 45.72
N LEU A 455 -6.44 -2.14 44.76
CA LEU A 455 -6.94 -2.03 43.39
C LEU A 455 -8.05 -3.06 43.17
N GLU A 456 -9.16 -2.62 42.58
CA GLU A 456 -10.26 -3.48 42.17
C GLU A 456 -10.36 -3.47 40.64
N LEU A 457 -10.27 -4.64 40.02
CA LEU A 457 -10.50 -4.81 38.60
C LEU A 457 -11.96 -5.19 38.35
N TYR A 458 -12.62 -4.45 37.47
CA TYR A 458 -13.98 -4.70 37.05
C TYR A 458 -14.02 -5.09 35.57
N ARG A 459 -15.07 -5.82 35.18
CA ARG A 459 -15.47 -6.02 33.78
C ARG A 459 -16.97 -5.79 33.66
N ASP A 460 -17.38 -4.93 32.74
CA ASP A 460 -18.80 -4.59 32.52
C ASP A 460 -19.52 -4.18 33.81
N CYS A 461 -18.84 -3.36 34.63
CA CYS A 461 -19.27 -2.89 35.96
C CYS A 461 -19.42 -3.98 37.05
N LEU A 462 -19.02 -5.23 36.78
CA LEU A 462 -18.98 -6.31 37.76
C LEU A 462 -17.56 -6.49 38.30
N LEU A 463 -17.42 -6.61 39.62
CA LEU A 463 -16.13 -6.85 40.26
C LEU A 463 -15.58 -8.20 39.78
N TYR A 464 -14.39 -8.17 39.19
CA TYR A 464 -13.71 -9.33 38.64
C TYR A 464 -12.68 -9.89 39.64
N THR A 465 -11.80 -9.03 40.16
CA THR A 465 -10.83 -9.37 41.22
C THR A 465 -10.39 -8.11 41.99
N SER A 466 -9.73 -8.29 43.13
CA SER A 466 -9.14 -7.22 43.93
C SER A 466 -7.78 -7.63 44.47
N ASP A 467 -6.79 -6.75 44.42
CA ASP A 467 -5.43 -7.01 44.93
C ASP A 467 -4.81 -5.77 45.57
N ALA A 468 -3.92 -5.97 46.55
CA ALA A 468 -3.21 -4.89 47.23
C ALA A 468 -1.80 -4.74 46.65
N ALA A 469 -1.55 -3.59 46.02
CA ALA A 469 -0.24 -3.24 45.48
C ALA A 469 0.57 -2.43 46.50
N ASP A 470 1.85 -2.76 46.61
CA ASP A 470 2.84 -2.03 47.41
C ASP A 470 3.54 -0.97 46.55
N GLU A 471 4.00 0.12 47.18
CA GLU A 471 4.84 1.14 46.54
C GLU A 471 6.20 0.61 46.05
#